data_AF-A0A7V1HCH8-F1
#
_entry.id   AF-A0A7V1HCH8-F1
#
_cell.length_a   1.000
_cell.length_b   1.000
_cell.length_c   1.000
_cell.angle_alpha   90.00
_cell.angle_beta   90.00
_cell.angle_gamma   90.00
#
_symmetry.space_group_name_H-M   'P 1'
#
loop_
_entity.id
_entity.type
_entity.pdbx_description
1 polymer ?
#
loop_
_entity_poly.entity_id
_entity_poly.type
_entity_poly.pdbx_seq_one_letter_code
_entity_poly.pdbx_strand_id
1 'polypeptide(L)'
;MRLSEKETKDMREELESLGEVQKYQFDYFKLLVTLNLAFITALIALVKGVFESPKVAILIMLAFICFMVSLLFSLITLLTVGDIISGYREIPVYLKTGDKKEVEKLHKKTLKAFDTFGVVQMIVSYSFGVGFLALFVFVVWNFWSLI
;
A
#
# COMPACT_ATOMS: atom_id res chain seq x y z
N MET A 1 -32.48 -11.81 12.31
CA MET A 1 -31.51 -12.74 12.92
C MET A 1 -30.64 -11.88 13.83
N ARG A 2 -30.66 -12.08 15.15
CA ARG A 2 -29.79 -11.30 16.06
C ARG A 2 -28.44 -12.01 16.12
N LEU A 3 -27.34 -11.26 16.01
CA LEU A 3 -26.01 -11.78 16.30
C LEU A 3 -25.98 -12.25 17.75
N SER A 4 -25.39 -13.41 17.98
CA SER A 4 -25.08 -13.90 19.32
C SER A 4 -24.07 -12.98 20.01
N GLU A 5 -23.99 -13.04 21.34
CA GLU A 5 -22.97 -12.30 22.10
C GLU A 5 -21.55 -12.66 21.64
N LYS A 6 -21.33 -13.93 21.28
CA LYS A 6 -20.07 -14.41 20.74
C LYS A 6 -19.74 -13.74 19.40
N GLU A 7 -20.65 -13.77 18.43
CA GLU A 7 -20.42 -13.14 17.11
C GLU A 7 -20.21 -11.62 17.22
N THR A 8 -20.91 -10.97 18.16
CA THR A 8 -20.73 -9.53 18.42
C THR A 8 -19.35 -9.23 18.99
N LYS A 9 -18.84 -10.09 19.88
CA LYS A 9 -17.51 -9.97 20.44
C LYS A 9 -16.43 -10.23 19.39
N ASP A 10 -16.57 -11.30 18.61
CA ASP A 10 -15.64 -11.68 17.55
C ASP A 10 -15.52 -10.56 16.49
N MET A 11 -16.64 -9.96 16.07
CA MET A 11 -16.62 -8.82 15.14
C MET A 11 -15.96 -7.56 15.71
N ARG A 12 -16.08 -7.34 17.03
CA ARG A 12 -15.43 -6.21 17.69
C ARG A 12 -13.92 -6.39 17.72
N GLU A 13 -13.45 -7.58 18.08
CA GLU A 13 -12.02 -7.93 18.06
C GLU A 13 -11.45 -7.80 16.64
N GLU A 14 -12.20 -8.24 15.62
CA GLU A 14 -11.79 -8.12 14.22
C GLU A 14 -11.73 -6.65 13.74
N LEU A 15 -12.69 -5.81 14.15
CA LEU A 15 -12.66 -4.37 13.89
C LEU A 15 -11.47 -3.65 14.55
N GLU A 16 -11.12 -4.05 15.77
CA GLU A 16 -9.94 -3.52 16.47
C GLU A 16 -8.67 -3.92 15.73
N SER A 17 -8.53 -5.19 15.34
CA SER A 17 -7.42 -5.69 14.51
C SER A 17 -7.31 -4.96 13.16
N LEU A 18 -8.44 -4.76 12.45
CA LEU A 18 -8.44 -4.01 11.18
C LEU A 18 -8.05 -2.55 11.38
N GLY A 19 -8.41 -1.95 12.51
CA GLY A 19 -7.96 -0.61 12.90
C GLY A 19 -6.44 -0.53 13.07
N GLU A 20 -5.82 -1.55 13.66
CA GLU A 20 -4.36 -1.66 13.71
C GLU A 20 -3.75 -1.81 12.32
N VAL A 21 -4.31 -2.67 11.47
CA VAL A 21 -3.87 -2.84 10.07
C VAL A 21 -3.94 -1.51 9.31
N GLN A 22 -5.01 -0.73 9.48
CA GLN A 22 -5.15 0.58 8.86
C GLN A 22 -4.04 1.55 9.32
N LYS A 23 -3.71 1.53 10.62
CA LYS A 23 -2.61 2.33 11.16
C LYS A 23 -1.27 1.92 10.56
N TYR A 24 -0.98 0.62 10.49
CA TYR A 24 0.24 0.12 9.85
C TYR A 24 0.34 0.52 8.37
N GLN A 25 -0.77 0.43 7.63
CA GLN A 25 -0.79 0.85 6.22
C GLN A 25 -0.58 2.35 6.07
N PHE A 26 -1.13 3.16 6.96
CA PHE A 26 -0.92 4.61 6.96
C PHE A 26 0.52 4.98 7.32
N ASP A 27 1.13 4.30 8.29
CA ASP A 27 2.53 4.50 8.65
C ASP A 27 3.47 4.07 7.52
N TYR A 28 3.17 2.95 6.86
CA TYR A 28 3.90 2.51 5.67
C TYR A 28 3.77 3.47 4.50
N PHE A 29 2.57 3.99 4.23
CA PHE A 29 2.35 5.02 3.21
C PHE A 29 3.18 6.28 3.49
N LYS A 30 3.18 6.77 4.74
CA LYS A 30 4.02 7.91 5.15
C LYS A 30 5.51 7.64 4.90
N LEU A 31 6.00 6.45 5.24
CA LEU A 31 7.38 6.05 4.98
C LEU A 31 7.70 6.12 3.47
N LEU A 32 6.82 5.58 2.63
CA LEU A 32 7.01 5.61 1.17
C LEU A 32 7.01 7.05 0.62
N VAL A 33 6.14 7.93 1.12
CA VAL A 33 6.16 9.36 0.78
C VAL A 33 7.52 9.98 1.15
N THR A 34 7.98 9.77 2.38
CA THR A 34 9.25 10.32 2.88
C THR A 34 10.44 9.84 2.04
N LEU A 35 10.50 8.55 1.72
CA LEU A 35 11.57 7.98 0.88
C LEU A 35 11.53 8.52 -0.55
N ASN A 36 10.34 8.65 -1.15
CA ASN A 36 10.18 9.25 -2.47
C ASN A 36 10.66 10.71 -2.50
N LEU A 37 10.30 11.50 -1.49
CA LEU A 37 10.74 12.89 -1.39
C LEU A 37 12.26 12.98 -1.23
N ALA A 38 12.85 12.18 -0.33
CA ALA A 38 14.29 12.13 -0.15
C ALA A 38 15.02 11.73 -1.43
N PHE A 39 14.47 10.77 -2.18
CA PHE A 39 15.01 10.33 -3.46
C PHE A 39 14.97 11.45 -4.51
N ILE A 40 13.83 12.14 -4.66
CA ILE A 40 13.70 13.28 -5.58
C ILE A 40 14.69 14.40 -5.22
N THR A 41 14.83 14.72 -3.94
CA THR A 41 15.80 15.73 -3.47
C THR A 41 17.23 15.31 -3.81
N ALA A 42 17.60 14.05 -3.60
CA ALA A 42 18.91 13.52 -3.97
C ALA A 42 19.15 13.60 -5.49
N LEU A 43 18.13 13.29 -6.30
CA LEU A 43 18.22 13.45 -7.76
C LEU A 43 18.47 14.89 -8.17
N ILE A 44 17.73 15.85 -7.62
CA ILE A 44 17.91 17.28 -7.92
C ILE A 44 19.34 17.73 -7.58
N ALA A 45 19.87 17.29 -6.44
CA ALA A 45 21.24 17.61 -6.02
C ALA A 45 22.31 17.01 -6.97
N LEU A 46 22.02 15.85 -7.57
CA LEU A 46 22.97 15.09 -8.40
C LEU A 46 22.71 15.20 -9.91
N VAL A 47 21.74 16.03 -10.34
CA VAL A 47 21.28 16.18 -11.74
C VAL A 47 22.44 16.34 -12.73
N LYS A 48 23.47 17.12 -12.39
CA LYS A 48 24.57 17.38 -13.31
C LYS A 48 25.51 16.19 -13.52
N GLY A 49 25.68 15.30 -12.54
CA GLY A 49 26.56 14.13 -12.66
C GLY A 49 25.84 12.82 -13.01
N VAL A 50 24.55 12.73 -12.70
CA VAL A 50 23.75 11.51 -12.88
C VAL A 50 23.34 11.26 -14.34
N PHE A 51 23.00 12.32 -15.07
CA PHE A 51 22.42 12.18 -16.41
C PHE A 51 23.46 12.18 -17.55
N GLU A 52 24.76 12.21 -17.23
CA GLU A 52 25.83 12.17 -18.23
C GLU A 52 26.00 10.78 -18.86
N SER A 53 25.71 9.72 -18.09
CA SER A 53 25.74 8.34 -18.59
C SER A 53 24.32 7.83 -18.88
N PRO A 54 24.00 7.45 -20.13
CA PRO A 54 22.65 7.00 -20.48
C PRO A 54 22.23 5.74 -19.73
N LYS A 55 23.17 4.87 -19.35
CA LYS A 55 22.91 3.66 -18.54
C LYS A 55 22.45 4.02 -17.12
N VAL A 56 23.10 5.01 -16.52
CA VAL A 56 22.78 5.51 -15.17
C VAL A 56 21.42 6.21 -15.17
N ALA A 57 21.15 7.04 -16.19
CA ALA A 57 19.87 7.70 -16.35
C ALA A 57 18.71 6.70 -16.42
N ILE A 58 18.87 5.57 -17.14
CA ILE A 58 17.84 4.52 -17.22
C ILE A 58 17.57 3.87 -15.85
N LEU A 59 18.62 3.52 -15.09
CA LEU A 59 18.46 2.90 -13.77
C LEU A 59 17.71 3.82 -12.80
N ILE A 60 18.01 5.12 -12.84
CA ILE A 60 17.38 6.13 -11.99
C ILE A 60 15.93 6.40 -12.41
N MET A 61 15.65 6.47 -13.71
CA MET A 61 14.27 6.58 -14.19
C MET A 61 13.45 5.34 -13.82
N LEU A 62 14.02 4.14 -13.93
CA LEU A 62 13.36 2.91 -13.51
C LEU A 62 13.04 2.93 -12.01
N ALA A 63 14.01 3.30 -11.17
CA ALA A 63 13.80 3.43 -9.73
C ALA A 63 12.68 4.44 -9.40
N PHE A 64 12.67 5.60 -10.08
CA PHE A 64 11.65 6.62 -9.92
C PHE A 64 10.25 6.10 -10.26
N ILE A 65 10.09 5.44 -11.41
CA ILE A 65 8.80 4.86 -11.82
C ILE A 65 8.35 3.80 -10.80
N CYS A 66 9.24 2.92 -10.39
CA CYS A 66 8.96 1.89 -9.40
C CYS A 66 8.48 2.48 -8.06
N PHE A 67 9.11 3.55 -7.58
CA PHE A 67 8.70 4.20 -6.34
C PHE A 67 7.36 4.94 -6.46
N MET A 68 7.09 5.57 -7.61
CA MET A 68 5.79 6.19 -7.89
C MET A 68 4.66 5.16 -7.98
N VAL A 69 4.90 4.03 -8.63
CA VAL A 69 3.94 2.90 -8.66
C VAL A 69 3.69 2.38 -7.24
N SER A 70 4.75 2.20 -6.45
CA SER A 70 4.62 1.76 -5.05
C SER A 70 3.77 2.71 -4.22
N LEU A 71 3.97 4.02 -4.39
CA LEU A 71 3.20 5.06 -3.70
C LEU A 71 1.73 5.01 -4.09
N LEU A 72 1.43 4.92 -5.39
CA LEU A 72 0.07 4.89 -5.92
C LEU A 72 -0.69 3.68 -5.39
N PHE A 73 -0.10 2.49 -5.48
CA PHE A 73 -0.74 1.26 -5.02
C PHE A 73 -0.81 1.19 -3.48
N SER A 74 0.10 1.83 -2.76
CA SER A 74 0.00 1.96 -1.29
C SER A 74 -1.19 2.83 -0.88
N LEU A 75 -1.47 3.91 -1.62
CA LEU A 75 -2.68 4.71 -1.42
C LEU A 75 -3.95 3.88 -1.67
N ILE A 76 -3.99 3.09 -2.75
CA ILE A 76 -5.12 2.18 -3.04
C ILE A 76 -5.31 1.18 -1.90
N THR A 77 -4.22 0.63 -1.35
CA THR A 77 -4.25 -0.30 -0.21
C THR A 77 -4.89 0.36 1.01
N LEU A 78 -4.50 1.59 1.33
CA LEU A 78 -5.04 2.35 2.46
C LEU A 78 -6.57 2.59 2.31
N LEU A 79 -7.01 2.96 1.11
CA LEU A 79 -8.43 3.14 0.81
C LEU A 79 -9.22 1.83 0.93
N THR A 80 -8.63 0.73 0.43
CA THR A 80 -9.24 -0.60 0.44
C THR A 80 -9.45 -1.11 1.88
N VAL A 81 -8.48 -0.89 2.78
CA VAL A 81 -8.66 -1.21 4.21
C VAL A 81 -9.78 -0.37 4.84
N GLY A 82 -9.91 0.90 4.46
CA GLY A 82 -11.01 1.75 4.88
C GLY A 82 -12.39 1.21 4.46
N ASP A 83 -12.50 0.74 3.20
CA ASP A 83 -13.72 0.08 2.69
C ASP A 83 -14.05 -1.21 3.46
N ILE A 84 -13.04 -2.01 3.81
CA ILE A 84 -13.22 -3.22 4.62
C ILE A 84 -13.78 -2.85 5.99
N ILE A 85 -13.16 -1.90 6.69
CA ILE A 85 -13.61 -1.46 8.02
C ILE A 85 -15.05 -0.93 7.99
N SER A 86 -15.42 -0.13 6.98
CA SER A 86 -16.80 0.34 6.80
C SER A 86 -17.76 -0.84 6.65
N GLY A 87 -17.43 -1.84 5.85
CA GLY A 87 -18.23 -3.06 5.68
C GLY A 87 -18.47 -3.80 7.01
N TYR A 88 -17.41 -4.02 7.80
CA TYR A 88 -17.54 -4.66 9.12
C TYR A 88 -18.37 -3.85 10.12
N ARG A 89 -18.41 -2.52 10.01
CA ARG A 89 -19.25 -1.66 10.85
C ARG A 89 -20.72 -1.68 10.42
N GLU A 90 -20.99 -1.75 9.13
CA GLU A 90 -22.33 -1.59 8.57
C GLU A 90 -23.13 -2.91 8.52
N ILE A 91 -22.48 -4.05 8.25
CA ILE A 91 -23.13 -5.37 8.18
C ILE A 91 -23.99 -5.69 9.43
N PRO A 92 -23.52 -5.47 10.69
CA PRO A 92 -24.32 -5.71 11.89
C PRO A 92 -25.57 -4.83 11.99
N VAL A 93 -25.52 -3.61 11.44
CA VAL A 93 -26.64 -2.67 11.45
C VAL A 93 -27.75 -3.20 10.53
N TYR A 94 -27.39 -3.60 9.31
CA TYR A 94 -28.34 -4.15 8.35
C TYR A 94 -28.87 -5.55 8.75
N LEU A 95 -28.07 -6.34 9.46
CA LEU A 95 -28.55 -7.60 10.07
C LEU A 95 -29.65 -7.36 11.12
N LYS A 96 -29.57 -6.25 11.88
CA LYS A 96 -30.59 -5.85 12.85
C LYS A 96 -31.86 -5.32 12.20
N THR A 97 -31.75 -4.60 11.07
CA THR A 97 -32.92 -4.12 10.32
C THR A 97 -33.59 -5.21 9.49
N GLY A 98 -32.93 -6.36 9.30
CA GLY A 98 -33.45 -7.49 8.55
C GLY A 98 -33.32 -7.34 7.03
N ASP A 99 -32.57 -6.35 6.56
CA ASP A 99 -32.35 -6.10 5.13
C ASP A 99 -31.27 -7.04 4.58
N LYS A 100 -31.70 -8.26 4.26
CA LYS A 100 -30.81 -9.33 3.76
C LYS A 100 -30.09 -8.95 2.46
N LYS A 101 -30.70 -8.11 1.61
CA LYS A 101 -30.11 -7.73 0.32
C LYS A 101 -28.91 -6.81 0.50
N GLU A 102 -29.03 -5.81 1.39
CA GLU A 102 -27.91 -4.92 1.67
C GLU A 102 -26.79 -5.65 2.43
N VAL A 103 -27.10 -6.58 3.34
CA VAL A 103 -26.10 -7.43 4.00
C VAL A 103 -25.28 -8.23 2.97
N GLU A 104 -25.94 -8.90 2.03
CA GLU A 104 -25.26 -9.73 1.01
C GLU A 104 -24.38 -8.86 0.09
N LYS A 105 -24.88 -7.69 -0.30
CA LYS A 105 -24.15 -6.72 -1.13
C LYS A 105 -22.91 -6.17 -0.42
N LEU A 106 -23.04 -5.77 0.84
CA LEU A 106 -21.93 -5.30 1.68
C LEU A 106 -20.90 -6.41 1.89
N HIS A 107 -21.35 -7.61 2.23
CA HIS A 107 -20.47 -8.76 2.42
C HIS A 107 -19.66 -9.08 1.15
N LYS A 108 -20.31 -9.09 -0.01
CA LYS A 108 -19.63 -9.28 -1.30
C LYS A 108 -18.64 -8.16 -1.62
N LYS A 109 -18.98 -6.90 -1.32
CA LYS A 109 -18.07 -5.75 -1.49
C LYS A 109 -16.83 -5.90 -0.60
N THR A 110 -17.02 -6.26 0.67
CA THR A 110 -15.94 -6.45 1.65
C THR A 110 -15.02 -7.61 1.26
N LEU A 111 -15.56 -8.76 0.84
CA LEU A 111 -14.75 -9.88 0.34
C LEU A 111 -13.91 -9.48 -0.87
N LYS A 112 -14.51 -8.78 -1.85
CA LYS A 112 -13.76 -8.28 -3.01
C LYS A 112 -12.65 -7.30 -2.61
N ALA A 113 -12.86 -6.50 -1.57
CA ALA A 113 -11.86 -5.59 -1.04
C ALA A 113 -10.67 -6.37 -0.41
N PHE A 114 -10.91 -7.48 0.28
CA PHE A 114 -9.82 -8.35 0.77
C PHE A 114 -8.98 -8.95 -0.35
N ASP A 115 -9.62 -9.48 -1.39
CA ASP A 115 -8.89 -10.04 -2.56
C ASP A 115 -8.03 -8.96 -3.22
N THR A 116 -8.61 -7.75 -3.38
CA THR A 116 -7.91 -6.60 -3.95
C THR A 116 -6.73 -6.18 -3.09
N PHE A 117 -6.90 -6.14 -1.75
CA PHE A 117 -5.85 -5.78 -0.82
C PHE A 117 -4.60 -6.66 -0.97
N GLY A 118 -4.78 -7.98 -1.05
CA GLY A 118 -3.66 -8.92 -1.20
C GLY A 118 -2.84 -8.70 -2.47
N VAL A 119 -3.53 -8.52 -3.61
CA VAL A 119 -2.89 -8.28 -4.91
C VAL A 119 -2.18 -6.93 -4.95
N VAL A 120 -2.84 -5.88 -4.45
CA VAL A 120 -2.27 -4.52 -4.45
C VAL A 120 -1.06 -4.45 -3.53
N GLN A 121 -1.12 -5.04 -2.34
CA GLN A 121 0.02 -5.07 -1.40
C GLN A 121 1.23 -5.81 -1.98
N MET A 122 0.99 -6.86 -2.75
CA MET A 122 2.04 -7.56 -3.50
C MET A 122 2.71 -6.62 -4.52
N ILE A 123 1.92 -5.91 -5.32
CA ILE A 123 2.43 -4.94 -6.32
C ILE A 123 3.27 -3.85 -5.66
N VAL A 124 2.82 -3.31 -4.52
CA VAL A 124 3.57 -2.30 -3.76
C VAL A 124 4.94 -2.84 -3.35
N SER A 125 4.97 -4.05 -2.78
CA SER A 125 6.19 -4.66 -2.27
C SER A 125 7.19 -4.97 -3.38
N TYR A 126 6.73 -5.54 -4.50
CA TYR A 126 7.58 -5.83 -5.66
C TYR A 126 8.11 -4.56 -6.31
N SER A 127 7.24 -3.57 -6.54
CA SER A 127 7.65 -2.31 -7.16
C SER A 127 8.70 -1.60 -6.31
N PHE A 128 8.50 -1.58 -4.99
CA PHE A 128 9.43 -0.94 -4.08
C PHE A 128 10.78 -1.68 -4.04
N GLY A 129 10.76 -3.01 -3.95
CA GLY A 129 11.96 -3.84 -3.98
C GLY A 129 12.77 -3.69 -5.27
N VAL A 130 12.11 -3.68 -6.43
CA VAL A 130 12.77 -3.45 -7.73
C VAL A 130 13.37 -2.04 -7.81
N GLY A 131 12.65 -1.02 -7.34
CA GLY A 131 13.18 0.35 -7.29
C GLY A 131 14.41 0.46 -6.40
N PHE A 132 14.40 -0.18 -5.23
CA PHE A 132 15.56 -0.22 -4.33
C PHE A 132 16.74 -0.96 -4.94
N LEU A 133 16.51 -2.09 -5.61
CA LEU A 133 17.56 -2.85 -6.29
C LEU A 133 18.21 -2.04 -7.41
N ALA A 134 17.42 -1.30 -8.21
CA ALA A 134 17.94 -0.43 -9.25
C ALA A 134 18.86 0.67 -8.68
N LEU A 135 18.50 1.25 -7.53
CA LEU A 135 19.35 2.22 -6.83
C LEU A 135 20.61 1.59 -6.25
N PHE A 136 20.49 0.41 -5.66
CA PHE A 136 21.64 -0.31 -5.13
C PHE A 136 22.67 -0.60 -6.24
N VAL A 137 22.20 -1.09 -7.39
CA VAL A 137 23.05 -1.30 -8.58
C VAL A 137 23.69 0.00 -9.04
N PHE A 138 22.94 1.11 -9.08
CA PHE A 138 23.48 2.43 -9.40
C PHE A 138 24.61 2.84 -8.45
N VAL A 139 24.40 2.74 -7.14
CA VAL A 139 25.40 3.14 -6.13
C VAL A 139 26.65 2.29 -6.25
N VAL A 140 26.51 0.96 -6.26
CA VAL A 140 27.64 0.03 -6.38
C VAL A 140 28.43 0.28 -7.65
N TRP A 141 27.74 0.50 -8.78
CA TRP A 141 28.39 0.77 -10.06
C TRP A 141 29.21 2.06 -10.03
N ASN A 142 28.67 3.13 -9.44
CA ASN A 142 29.38 4.41 -9.34
C ASN A 142 30.62 4.30 -8.44
N PHE A 143 30.50 3.65 -7.28
CA PHE A 143 31.64 3.45 -6.38
C PHE A 143 32.72 2.55 -7.00
N TRP A 144 32.33 1.50 -7.74
CA TRP A 144 33.30 0.62 -8.40
C TRP A 144 34.01 1.31 -9.58
N SER A 145 33.33 2.20 -10.31
CA SER A 145 33.96 2.97 -11.39
C SER A 145 34.92 4.06 -10.91
N LEU A 146 34.95 4.34 -9.61
CA LEU A 146 35.82 5.33 -8.95
C LEU A 146 37.12 4.70 -8.38
N ILE A 147 37.22 3.37 -8.32
CA ILE A 147 38.39 2.59 -7.87
C ILE A 147 39.14 2.08 -9.10
#